data_AF-A0A7Y6Z211-F1
#
_entry.id   AF-A0A7Y6Z211-F1
#
_cell.length_a   1.000
_cell.length_b   1.000
_cell.length_c   1.000
_cell.angle_alpha   90.00
_cell.angle_beta   90.00
_cell.angle_gamma   90.00
#
_symmetry.space_group_name_H-M   'P 1'
#
loop_
_entity.id
_entity.type
_entity.pdbx_description
1 polymer ?
#
loop_
_entity_poly.entity_id
_entity_poly.type
_entity_poly.pdbx_seq_one_letter_code
_entity_poly.pdbx_strand_id
1 'polypeptide(L)'
;MKDLASIKTALSNADQNGELIDCILSLESRVRRIECGPILYEMHNLGRISLVSGRNLTAITQLERSDFWMLIHPLDQSIPGLECFYREILEFTDTLVKKAGADGAAGMPNLSLVNWCKANPEKAKQIISGAVSLYQLCLEYCVFAVQGLGDLEIAYELLGHSDKAVVAVGLRSLGRLDLKEPENKKRLIDECFTVLTGETDQDVRSSAIEAAFKTWEKLGQSEPYLQADFISHVVSADEAIELTLLAAMLFYYPKGLVSNSITLILEAAKSEAAAAVAILNHLDHALHAKDFRWSFEEVVDVFANQIPRLPKPPEAREYYRFCRWIWEDQRNASKLFSRWLTGGQFALCSFIADMVGEGGEKGKLVELAKVDMPTDASDQIFMARKCIGHLWLHEVTAASILLSVVKHGKQAARKEVEELLFDPLLLSYGGELRDFLVTQRSSPSKRIAQCAQRLLARHNTYIEGLEQTSGLVELQPTNAQRRAAAAKDHERNRDIQKQARKRSIFADLVSHSTLLYGKKSFTMIYSADDKKTPSITPLAEFSYSTELPRLSVVDPVGFHETLTVFRLEKRTSR
;
A
#
# COMPACT_ATOMS: atom_id res chain seq x y z
N MET A 1 34.13 21.16 21.26
CA MET A 1 34.73 20.28 20.25
C MET A 1 35.47 19.18 20.98
N LYS A 2 34.97 17.93 20.95
CA LYS A 2 35.82 16.80 21.36
C LYS A 2 37.03 16.77 20.44
N ASP A 3 38.19 16.48 21.00
CA ASP A 3 39.47 16.52 20.28
C ASP A 3 39.43 15.55 19.08
N LEU A 4 39.48 16.07 17.86
CA LEU A 4 39.48 15.28 16.63
C LEU A 4 40.64 14.26 16.64
N ALA A 5 41.74 14.59 17.31
CA ALA A 5 42.88 13.68 17.48
C ALA A 5 42.52 12.48 18.36
N SER A 6 41.66 12.66 19.38
CA SER A 6 41.17 11.55 20.22
C SER A 6 40.29 10.57 19.42
N ILE A 7 39.48 11.08 18.50
CA ILE A 7 38.63 10.26 17.62
C ILE A 7 39.49 9.48 16.62
N LYS A 8 40.44 10.14 15.96
CA LYS A 8 41.38 9.49 15.03
C LYS A 8 42.18 8.38 15.72
N THR A 9 42.65 8.61 16.96
CA THR A 9 43.39 7.61 17.73
C THR A 9 42.50 6.42 18.10
N ALA A 10 41.26 6.67 18.52
CA ALA A 10 40.30 5.62 18.86
C ALA A 10 39.99 4.73 17.64
N LEU A 11 39.76 5.33 16.46
CA LEU A 11 39.50 4.59 15.22
C LEU A 11 40.69 3.72 14.81
N SER A 12 41.93 4.23 14.88
CA SER A 12 43.12 3.44 14.56
C SER A 12 43.33 2.27 15.51
N ASN A 13 43.16 2.48 16.81
CA ASN A 13 43.28 1.40 17.80
C ASN A 13 42.18 0.34 17.59
N ALA A 14 40.96 0.80 17.30
CA ALA A 14 39.83 -0.09 17.02
C ALA A 14 40.06 -0.92 15.76
N ASP A 15 40.64 -0.37 14.70
CA ASP A 15 40.94 -1.15 13.49
C ASP A 15 42.04 -2.20 13.71
N GLN A 16 43.07 -1.88 14.50
CA GLN A 16 44.10 -2.85 14.90
C GLN A 16 43.53 -4.03 15.70
N ASN A 17 42.58 -3.73 16.60
CA ASN A 17 41.83 -4.75 17.34
C ASN A 17 40.70 -5.36 16.51
N GLY A 18 40.46 -4.82 15.31
CA GLY A 18 39.32 -4.97 14.38
C GLY A 18 37.94 -5.03 15.04
N GLU A 19 37.74 -4.00 15.84
CA GLU A 19 36.49 -3.50 16.41
C GLU A 19 36.12 -2.16 15.73
N LEU A 20 36.62 -1.89 14.51
CA LEU A 20 36.45 -0.60 13.82
C LEU A 20 34.98 -0.26 13.64
N ILE A 21 34.18 -1.23 13.17
CA ILE A 21 32.75 -1.03 12.90
C ILE A 21 31.98 -0.71 14.19
N ASP A 22 32.28 -1.42 15.28
CA ASP A 22 31.69 -1.16 16.60
C ASP A 22 32.09 0.21 17.15
N CYS A 23 33.34 0.62 16.90
CA CYS A 23 33.83 1.94 17.26
C CYS A 23 33.08 3.06 16.52
N ILE A 24 32.86 2.91 15.21
CA ILE A 24 32.08 3.87 14.41
C ILE A 24 30.64 3.94 14.94
N LEU A 25 30.02 2.80 15.25
CA LEU A 25 28.66 2.75 15.80
C LEU A 25 28.57 3.45 17.17
N SER A 26 29.58 3.24 18.03
CA SER A 26 29.67 3.94 19.31
C SER A 26 29.90 5.45 19.16
N LEU A 27 30.53 5.91 18.08
CA LEU A 27 30.75 7.34 17.82
C LEU A 27 29.47 8.02 17.34
N GLU A 28 28.71 7.37 16.46
CA GLU A 28 27.40 7.85 15.97
C GLU A 28 26.34 7.90 17.08
N SER A 29 26.34 6.93 18.00
CA SER A 29 25.38 6.90 19.13
C SER A 29 25.66 7.94 20.23
N ARG A 30 26.92 8.38 20.41
CA ARG A 30 27.35 9.23 21.53
C ARG A 30 27.45 10.72 21.20
N VAL A 31 27.31 11.13 19.95
CA VAL A 31 27.59 12.51 19.52
C VAL A 31 26.52 13.00 18.55
N ARG A 32 25.96 14.20 18.77
CA ARG A 32 25.22 14.92 17.73
C ARG A 32 26.15 15.18 16.55
N ARG A 33 26.00 14.39 15.47
CA ARG A 33 26.46 14.61 14.08
C ARG A 33 27.85 15.26 13.96
N ILE A 34 28.90 14.51 14.27
CA ILE A 34 30.18 14.74 13.59
C ILE A 34 30.05 13.99 12.26
N GLU A 35 30.32 14.65 11.13
CA GLU A 35 30.39 13.97 9.84
C GLU A 35 31.60 13.04 9.85
N CYS A 36 31.38 11.78 10.23
CA CYS A 36 32.45 10.79 10.35
C CYS A 36 32.99 10.37 8.98
N GLY A 37 32.20 10.47 7.90
CA GLY A 37 32.61 10.07 6.53
C GLY A 37 33.94 10.67 6.08
N PRO A 38 34.14 12.00 6.15
CA PRO A 38 35.42 12.63 5.82
C PRO A 38 36.62 12.14 6.62
N ILE A 39 36.42 11.89 7.92
CA ILE A 39 37.48 11.39 8.80
C ILE A 39 37.85 9.95 8.41
N LEU A 40 36.85 9.14 8.06
CA LEU A 40 37.04 7.73 7.71
C LEU A 40 37.87 7.57 6.43
N TYR A 41 37.54 8.28 5.34
CA TYR A 41 38.36 8.16 4.12
C TYR A 41 39.76 8.79 4.30
N GLU A 42 39.89 9.89 5.05
CA GLU A 42 41.21 10.49 5.33
C GLU A 42 42.11 9.50 6.08
N MET A 43 41.58 8.87 7.12
CA MET A 43 42.32 7.87 7.91
C MET A 43 42.62 6.61 7.09
N HIS A 44 41.73 6.22 6.19
CA HIS A 44 41.96 5.10 5.27
C HIS A 44 43.11 5.38 4.31
N ASN A 45 43.07 6.53 3.63
CA ASN A 45 44.07 6.92 2.63
C ASN A 45 45.46 7.13 3.27
N LEU A 46 45.51 7.52 4.56
CA LEU A 46 46.74 7.59 5.35
C LEU A 46 47.26 6.20 5.82
N GLY A 47 46.57 5.11 5.48
CA GLY A 47 46.92 3.74 5.90
C GLY A 47 46.74 3.47 7.39
N ARG A 48 45.98 4.33 8.10
CA ARG A 48 45.78 4.24 9.55
C ARG A 48 44.59 3.37 9.95
N ILE A 49 43.67 3.15 9.01
CA ILE A 49 42.57 2.19 9.10
C ILE A 49 42.35 1.55 7.72
N SER A 50 41.69 0.39 7.65
CA SER A 50 41.31 -0.23 6.38
C SER A 50 39.81 -0.51 6.27
N LEU A 51 39.03 0.46 5.76
CA LEU A 51 37.58 0.30 5.59
C LEU A 51 37.20 -0.84 4.65
N VAL A 52 37.98 -1.04 3.59
CA VAL A 52 37.74 -2.05 2.54
C VAL A 52 38.36 -3.42 2.88
N SER A 53 38.89 -3.61 4.09
CA SER A 53 39.46 -4.90 4.48
C SER A 53 38.37 -5.98 4.61
N GLY A 54 38.68 -7.22 4.22
CA GLY A 54 37.73 -8.34 4.33
C GLY A 54 37.20 -8.57 5.75
N ARG A 55 37.99 -8.24 6.78
CA ARG A 55 37.55 -8.28 8.18
C ARG A 55 36.41 -7.28 8.44
N ASN A 56 36.56 -6.04 7.98
CA ASN A 56 35.56 -5.00 8.18
C ASN A 56 34.32 -5.21 7.31
N LEU A 57 34.48 -5.72 6.07
CA LEU A 57 33.34 -6.15 5.25
C LEU A 57 32.52 -7.24 5.95
N THR A 58 33.20 -8.24 6.53
CA THR A 58 32.53 -9.31 7.30
C THR A 58 31.78 -8.74 8.50
N ALA A 59 32.39 -7.83 9.25
CA ALA A 59 31.74 -7.17 10.39
C ALA A 59 30.46 -6.44 9.96
N ILE A 60 30.48 -5.71 8.83
CA ILE A 60 29.29 -5.02 8.29
C ILE A 60 28.16 -6.02 7.97
N THR A 61 28.48 -7.17 7.36
CA THR A 61 27.46 -8.18 7.04
C THR A 61 26.80 -8.78 8.27
N GLN A 62 27.50 -8.80 9.42
CA GLN A 62 27.02 -9.38 10.68
C GLN A 62 26.17 -8.43 11.53
N LEU A 63 26.13 -7.13 11.20
CA LEU A 63 25.36 -6.14 11.96
C LEU A 63 23.86 -6.44 12.04
N GLU A 64 23.23 -6.12 13.15
CA GLU A 64 21.78 -6.09 13.24
C GLU A 64 21.19 -4.96 12.38
N ARG A 65 19.91 -5.08 11.99
CA ARG A 65 19.27 -4.12 11.08
C ARG A 65 19.31 -2.69 11.63
N SER A 66 19.06 -2.48 12.92
CA SER A 66 19.11 -1.16 13.55
C SER A 66 20.50 -0.52 13.46
N ASP A 67 21.53 -1.30 13.75
CA ASP A 67 22.91 -0.83 13.84
C ASP A 67 23.48 -0.53 12.45
N PHE A 68 23.11 -1.35 11.46
CA PHE A 68 23.44 -1.09 10.06
C PHE A 68 22.89 0.27 9.60
N TRP A 69 21.64 0.60 9.91
CA TRP A 69 21.05 1.89 9.50
C TRP A 69 21.68 3.10 10.20
N MET A 70 22.27 2.92 11.38
CA MET A 70 23.07 3.96 12.02
C MET A 70 24.42 4.15 11.34
N LEU A 71 25.00 3.08 10.78
CA LEU A 71 26.33 3.07 10.18
C LEU A 71 26.37 3.37 8.68
N ILE A 72 25.29 3.12 7.94
CA ILE A 72 25.31 3.22 6.48
C ILE A 72 25.68 4.63 6.01
N HIS A 73 25.21 5.67 6.71
CA HIS A 73 25.44 7.06 6.32
C HIS A 73 26.92 7.49 6.37
N PRO A 74 27.66 7.33 7.49
CA PRO A 74 29.09 7.66 7.51
C PRO A 74 29.93 6.79 6.57
N LEU A 75 29.56 5.52 6.34
CA LEU A 75 30.25 4.66 5.38
C LEU A 75 30.01 5.10 3.93
N ASP A 76 28.77 5.41 3.56
CA ASP A 76 28.39 5.95 2.26
C ASP A 76 29.13 7.27 1.96
N GLN A 77 29.15 8.20 2.93
CA GLN A 77 29.87 9.48 2.80
C GLN A 77 31.39 9.32 2.60
N SER A 78 31.97 8.19 3.01
CA SER A 78 33.40 7.95 2.84
C SER A 78 33.76 7.56 1.40
N ILE A 79 32.85 6.86 0.69
CA ILE A 79 33.09 6.25 -0.63
C ILE A 79 33.72 7.23 -1.64
N PRO A 80 33.22 8.46 -1.85
CA PRO A 80 33.74 9.35 -2.89
C PRO A 80 35.22 9.74 -2.70
N GLY A 81 35.73 9.71 -1.47
CA GLY A 81 37.10 10.11 -1.12
C GLY A 81 38.10 8.97 -0.96
N LEU A 82 37.71 7.71 -1.12
CA LEU A 82 38.60 6.57 -0.86
C LEU A 82 39.65 6.38 -1.95
N GLU A 83 40.91 6.25 -1.54
CA GLU A 83 42.03 5.90 -2.41
C GLU A 83 42.33 4.40 -2.31
N CYS A 84 41.59 3.58 -3.07
CA CYS A 84 41.76 2.13 -3.10
C CYS A 84 41.74 1.57 -4.54
N PHE A 85 42.00 0.27 -4.70
CA PHE A 85 41.87 -0.41 -5.99
C PHE A 85 40.41 -0.52 -6.40
N TYR A 86 40.14 -0.55 -7.71
CA TYR A 86 38.76 -0.60 -8.22
C TYR A 86 37.98 -1.84 -7.74
N ARG A 87 38.66 -2.96 -7.45
CA ARG A 87 37.98 -4.16 -6.91
C ARG A 87 37.53 -3.96 -5.48
N GLU A 88 38.37 -3.35 -4.65
CA GLU A 88 38.11 -3.12 -3.24
C GLU A 88 36.92 -2.17 -3.03
N ILE A 89 36.82 -1.11 -3.85
CA ILE A 89 35.67 -0.19 -3.75
C ILE A 89 34.36 -0.85 -4.21
N LEU A 90 34.42 -1.74 -5.21
CA LEU A 90 33.26 -2.48 -5.67
C LEU A 90 32.79 -3.47 -4.60
N GLU A 91 33.70 -4.23 -3.99
CA GLU A 91 33.39 -5.16 -2.90
C GLU A 91 32.79 -4.43 -1.69
N PHE A 92 33.33 -3.26 -1.35
CA PHE A 92 32.78 -2.43 -0.28
C PHE A 92 31.38 -1.91 -0.59
N THR A 93 31.17 -1.38 -1.80
CA THR A 93 29.85 -0.90 -2.24
C THR A 93 28.83 -2.03 -2.28
N ASP A 94 29.21 -3.19 -2.80
CA ASP A 94 28.39 -4.40 -2.87
C ASP A 94 27.97 -4.91 -1.49
N THR A 95 28.90 -4.93 -0.54
CA THR A 95 28.60 -5.28 0.84
C THR A 95 27.53 -4.38 1.44
N LEU A 96 27.62 -3.06 1.21
CA LEU A 96 26.65 -2.10 1.73
C LEU A 96 25.27 -2.24 1.06
N VAL A 97 25.23 -2.37 -0.27
CA VAL A 97 23.97 -2.51 -1.03
C VAL A 97 23.26 -3.81 -0.66
N LYS A 98 23.97 -4.94 -0.64
CA LYS A 98 23.39 -6.24 -0.26
C LYS A 98 22.88 -6.24 1.18
N LYS A 99 23.59 -5.57 2.10
CA LYS A 99 23.16 -5.47 3.50
C LYS A 99 21.93 -4.57 3.68
N ALA A 100 21.80 -3.51 2.87
CA ALA A 100 20.63 -2.63 2.90
C ALA A 100 19.35 -3.30 2.34
N GLY A 101 19.50 -4.27 1.45
CA GLY A 101 18.38 -5.05 0.90
C GLY A 101 17.46 -4.22 -0.01
N ALA A 102 16.15 -4.43 0.10
CA ALA A 102 15.14 -3.78 -0.76
C ALA A 102 14.57 -2.47 -0.16
N ASP A 103 15.28 -1.84 0.77
CA ASP A 103 14.86 -0.57 1.36
C ASP A 103 15.04 0.59 0.36
N GLY A 104 14.18 1.61 0.42
CA GLY A 104 14.22 2.76 -0.51
C GLY A 104 15.53 3.56 -0.45
N ALA A 105 16.30 3.43 0.63
CA ALA A 105 17.63 4.04 0.78
C ALA A 105 18.80 3.09 0.41
N ALA A 106 18.54 1.83 0.03
CA ALA A 106 19.58 0.85 -0.27
C ALA A 106 20.46 1.21 -1.48
N GLY A 107 19.97 2.10 -2.36
CA GLY A 107 20.71 2.58 -3.52
C GLY A 107 21.70 3.72 -3.23
N MET A 108 21.81 4.25 -2.01
CA MET A 108 22.72 5.37 -1.70
C MET A 108 24.19 5.08 -2.04
N PRO A 109 24.77 3.92 -1.67
CA PRO A 109 26.17 3.60 -1.99
C PRO A 109 26.48 3.63 -3.49
N ASN A 110 25.50 3.30 -4.34
CA ASN A 110 25.66 3.36 -5.79
C ASN A 110 25.86 4.80 -6.29
N LEU A 111 25.17 5.78 -5.71
CA LEU A 111 25.36 7.19 -6.06
C LEU A 111 26.73 7.70 -5.59
N SER A 112 27.18 7.25 -4.42
CA SER A 112 28.51 7.57 -3.93
C SER A 112 29.61 6.96 -4.80
N LEU A 113 29.40 5.75 -5.33
CA LEU A 113 30.28 5.13 -6.33
C LEU A 113 30.34 5.95 -7.63
N VAL A 114 29.23 6.53 -8.11
CA VAL A 114 29.24 7.44 -9.27
C VAL A 114 30.18 8.62 -9.02
N ASN A 115 30.13 9.22 -7.83
CA ASN A 115 31.02 10.33 -7.46
C ASN A 115 32.48 9.88 -7.37
N TRP A 116 32.75 8.68 -6.84
CA TRP A 116 34.09 8.10 -6.81
C TRP A 116 34.65 7.87 -8.22
N CYS A 117 33.85 7.30 -9.13
CA CYS A 117 34.22 7.08 -10.53
C CYS A 117 34.53 8.40 -11.25
N LYS A 118 33.78 9.45 -10.96
CA LYS A 118 34.03 10.81 -11.49
C LYS A 118 35.37 11.38 -11.03
N ALA A 119 35.77 11.11 -9.78
CA ALA A 119 37.07 11.52 -9.24
C ALA A 119 38.23 10.62 -9.71
N ASN A 120 37.94 9.38 -10.13
CA ASN A 120 38.93 8.36 -10.49
C ASN A 120 38.70 7.79 -11.91
N PRO A 121 38.80 8.59 -12.98
CA PRO A 121 38.39 8.19 -14.33
C PRO A 121 39.14 6.98 -14.87
N GLU A 122 40.45 6.86 -14.61
CA GLU A 122 41.25 5.72 -15.07
C GLU A 122 40.86 4.40 -14.38
N LYS A 123 40.45 4.47 -13.10
CA LYS A 123 39.93 3.28 -12.39
C LYS A 123 38.51 2.94 -12.84
N ALA A 124 37.68 3.94 -13.15
CA ALA A 124 36.35 3.72 -13.72
C ALA A 124 36.43 3.00 -15.08
N LYS A 125 37.40 3.34 -15.94
CA LYS A 125 37.67 2.61 -17.20
C LYS A 125 38.08 1.14 -16.97
N GLN A 126 38.78 0.84 -15.88
CA GLN A 126 39.11 -0.55 -15.52
C GLN A 126 37.87 -1.35 -15.11
N ILE A 127 36.90 -0.73 -14.43
CA ILE A 127 35.60 -1.35 -14.13
C ILE A 127 34.88 -1.70 -15.44
N ILE A 128 34.85 -0.78 -16.40
CA ILE A 128 34.20 -1.00 -17.70
C ILE A 128 34.91 -2.11 -18.48
N SER A 129 36.25 -2.11 -18.52
CA SER A 129 37.04 -3.18 -19.16
C SER A 129 36.79 -4.55 -18.51
N GLY A 130 36.63 -4.57 -17.19
CA GLY A 130 36.26 -5.77 -16.44
C GLY A 130 34.85 -6.26 -16.78
N ALA A 131 33.89 -5.35 -16.96
CA ALA A 131 32.53 -5.69 -17.37
C ALA A 131 32.47 -6.25 -18.79
N VAL A 132 33.20 -5.66 -19.74
CA VAL A 132 33.37 -6.20 -21.11
C VAL A 132 34.02 -7.59 -21.09
N SER A 133 34.92 -7.83 -20.13
CA SER A 133 35.53 -9.15 -19.89
C SER A 133 34.64 -10.09 -19.05
N LEU A 134 33.38 -9.74 -18.82
CA LEU A 134 32.38 -10.52 -18.07
C LEU A 134 32.77 -10.82 -16.61
N TYR A 135 33.57 -9.95 -15.99
CA TYR A 135 33.81 -10.03 -14.56
C TYR A 135 32.56 -9.57 -13.80
N GLN A 136 31.88 -10.52 -13.14
CA GLN A 136 30.55 -10.34 -12.55
C GLN A 136 30.38 -9.05 -11.75
N LEU A 137 31.28 -8.78 -10.80
CA LEU A 137 31.16 -7.59 -9.95
C LEU A 137 31.38 -6.29 -10.74
N CYS A 138 32.23 -6.31 -11.76
CA CYS A 138 32.36 -5.15 -12.66
C CYS A 138 31.09 -4.97 -13.50
N LEU A 139 30.48 -6.05 -13.97
CA LEU A 139 29.25 -6.02 -14.76
C LEU A 139 28.08 -5.42 -13.97
N GLU A 140 27.89 -5.86 -12.72
CA GLU A 140 26.83 -5.36 -11.81
C GLU A 140 26.92 -3.84 -11.56
N TYR A 141 28.15 -3.30 -11.51
CA TYR A 141 28.41 -1.91 -11.16
C TYR A 141 28.82 -1.02 -12.34
N CYS A 142 28.97 -1.59 -13.54
CA CYS A 142 29.45 -0.89 -14.74
C CYS A 142 28.57 0.33 -15.07
N VAL A 143 27.26 0.22 -14.86
CA VAL A 143 26.31 1.32 -15.08
C VAL A 143 26.71 2.59 -14.32
N PHE A 144 27.19 2.46 -13.08
CA PHE A 144 27.61 3.58 -12.26
C PHE A 144 28.98 4.12 -12.66
N ALA A 145 29.88 3.26 -13.15
CA ALA A 145 31.17 3.69 -13.71
C ALA A 145 30.98 4.53 -14.98
N VAL A 146 30.13 4.08 -15.92
CA VAL A 146 29.79 4.83 -17.14
C VAL A 146 29.10 6.14 -16.77
N GLN A 147 28.14 6.11 -15.84
CA GLN A 147 27.47 7.33 -15.35
C GLN A 147 28.47 8.33 -14.73
N GLY A 148 29.45 7.86 -13.95
CA GLY A 148 30.46 8.71 -13.32
C GLY A 148 31.43 9.35 -14.32
N LEU A 149 31.80 8.63 -15.37
CA LEU A 149 32.59 9.17 -16.48
C LEU A 149 31.80 10.19 -17.32
N GLY A 150 30.48 9.99 -17.46
CA GLY A 150 29.64 10.84 -18.28
C GLY A 150 29.91 10.68 -19.78
N ASP A 151 30.54 9.58 -20.19
CA ASP A 151 30.97 9.34 -21.57
C ASP A 151 29.87 8.63 -22.36
N LEU A 152 29.31 9.36 -23.33
CA LEU A 152 28.24 8.89 -24.19
C LEU A 152 28.70 7.80 -25.16
N GLU A 153 29.92 7.92 -25.70
CA GLU A 153 30.41 7.02 -26.75
C GLU A 153 30.70 5.65 -26.17
N ILE A 154 31.31 5.58 -24.97
CA ILE A 154 31.52 4.31 -24.27
C ILE A 154 30.19 3.59 -24.06
N ALA A 155 29.13 4.31 -23.69
CA ALA A 155 27.83 3.69 -23.45
C ALA A 155 27.21 3.11 -24.74
N TYR A 156 27.43 3.74 -25.90
CA TYR A 156 27.03 3.20 -27.21
C TYR A 156 27.93 2.04 -27.67
N GLU A 157 29.24 2.07 -27.38
CA GLU A 157 30.15 0.96 -27.68
C GLU A 157 29.70 -0.34 -27.00
N LEU A 158 29.20 -0.25 -25.76
CA LEU A 158 28.67 -1.41 -25.03
C LEU A 158 27.46 -2.06 -25.72
N LEU A 159 26.68 -1.31 -26.50
CA LEU A 159 25.55 -1.87 -27.25
C LEU A 159 26.00 -2.78 -28.40
N GLY A 160 27.21 -2.60 -28.91
CA GLY A 160 27.80 -3.44 -29.95
C GLY A 160 28.40 -4.74 -29.45
N HIS A 161 28.32 -5.01 -28.14
CA HIS A 161 28.90 -6.21 -27.54
C HIS A 161 28.10 -7.48 -27.86
N SER A 162 28.80 -8.62 -27.97
CA SER A 162 28.14 -9.91 -28.28
C SER A 162 27.32 -10.48 -27.12
N ASP A 163 27.74 -10.20 -25.89
CA ASP A 163 27.07 -10.62 -24.65
C ASP A 163 25.93 -9.68 -24.27
N LYS A 164 24.75 -10.25 -24.03
CA LYS A 164 23.50 -9.53 -23.74
C LYS A 164 23.52 -8.77 -22.42
N ALA A 165 24.22 -9.28 -21.40
CA ALA A 165 24.30 -8.59 -20.11
C ALA A 165 25.10 -7.27 -20.24
N VAL A 166 26.12 -7.26 -21.09
CA VAL A 166 26.89 -6.03 -21.40
C VAL A 166 26.04 -5.03 -22.19
N VAL A 167 25.25 -5.50 -23.15
CA VAL A 167 24.31 -4.66 -23.91
C VAL A 167 23.27 -4.02 -22.98
N ALA A 168 22.69 -4.79 -22.07
CA ALA A 168 21.73 -4.30 -21.07
C ALA A 168 22.34 -3.21 -20.17
N VAL A 169 23.59 -3.39 -19.73
CA VAL A 169 24.37 -2.37 -19.01
C VAL A 169 24.53 -1.10 -19.85
N GLY A 170 24.85 -1.21 -21.14
CA GLY A 170 24.94 -0.06 -22.05
C GLY A 170 23.64 0.75 -22.08
N LEU A 171 22.50 0.09 -22.29
CA LEU A 171 21.17 0.72 -22.31
C LEU A 171 20.83 1.43 -20.99
N ARG A 172 21.02 0.75 -19.85
CA ARG A 172 20.81 1.33 -18.51
C ARG A 172 21.69 2.55 -18.26
N SER A 173 22.94 2.51 -18.76
CA SER A 173 23.89 3.60 -18.65
C SER A 173 23.43 4.81 -19.46
N LEU A 174 23.07 4.60 -20.72
CA LEU A 174 22.54 5.65 -21.61
C LEU A 174 21.31 6.34 -20.99
N GLY A 175 20.36 5.58 -20.45
CA GLY A 175 19.19 6.14 -19.75
C GLY A 175 19.57 6.98 -18.52
N ARG A 176 20.69 6.68 -17.85
CA ARG A 176 21.20 7.40 -16.67
C ARG A 176 22.00 8.65 -17.00
N LEU A 177 22.64 8.73 -18.16
CA LEU A 177 23.44 9.89 -18.57
C LEU A 177 22.61 11.17 -18.71
N ASP A 178 23.21 12.32 -18.41
CA ASP A 178 22.59 13.63 -18.62
C ASP A 178 22.77 14.09 -20.07
N LEU A 179 21.90 13.59 -20.95
CA LEU A 179 21.90 13.93 -22.37
C LEU A 179 21.32 15.34 -22.56
N LYS A 180 22.19 16.32 -22.84
CA LYS A 180 21.78 17.73 -23.01
C LYS A 180 21.04 17.97 -24.32
N GLU A 181 21.56 17.43 -25.41
CA GLU A 181 21.03 17.66 -26.76
C GLU A 181 19.79 16.79 -27.04
N PRO A 182 18.68 17.36 -27.56
CA PRO A 182 17.49 16.60 -27.93
C PRO A 182 17.76 15.48 -28.94
N GLU A 183 18.70 15.69 -29.87
CA GLU A 183 19.06 14.68 -30.88
C GLU A 183 19.70 13.44 -30.25
N ASN A 184 20.50 13.60 -29.20
CA ASN A 184 21.06 12.45 -28.47
C ASN A 184 19.98 11.67 -27.70
N LYS A 185 18.94 12.36 -27.21
CA LYS A 185 17.78 11.72 -26.57
C LYS A 185 16.95 10.93 -27.59
N LYS A 186 16.71 11.48 -28.77
CA LYS A 186 16.00 10.78 -29.87
C LYS A 186 16.80 9.58 -30.36
N ARG A 187 18.11 9.73 -30.58
CA ARG A 187 19.02 8.62 -30.95
C ARG A 187 18.91 7.47 -29.95
N LEU A 188 18.92 7.74 -28.65
CA LEU A 188 18.73 6.70 -27.64
C LEU A 188 17.37 5.99 -27.77
N ILE A 189 16.29 6.75 -28.00
CA ILE A 189 14.95 6.15 -28.20
C ILE A 189 14.94 5.27 -29.47
N ASP A 190 15.57 5.70 -30.56
CA ASP A 190 15.68 4.92 -31.79
C ASP A 190 16.46 3.60 -31.56
N GLU A 191 17.56 3.64 -30.79
CA GLU A 191 18.30 2.43 -30.40
C GLU A 191 17.46 1.51 -29.50
N CYS A 192 16.76 2.06 -28.51
CA CYS A 192 15.86 1.27 -27.66
C CYS A 192 14.75 0.60 -28.50
N PHE A 193 14.22 1.30 -29.51
CA PHE A 193 13.19 0.74 -30.39
C PHE A 193 13.74 -0.33 -31.34
N THR A 194 14.97 -0.15 -31.82
CA THR A 194 15.69 -1.17 -32.60
C THR A 194 15.90 -2.44 -31.77
N VAL A 195 16.30 -2.29 -30.50
CA VAL A 195 16.42 -3.41 -29.56
C VAL A 195 15.08 -4.12 -29.37
N LEU A 196 13.99 -3.38 -29.14
CA LEU A 196 12.68 -3.99 -28.96
C LEU A 196 12.18 -4.77 -30.19
N THR A 197 12.58 -4.38 -31.40
CA THR A 197 12.12 -5.05 -32.63
C THR A 197 13.02 -6.20 -33.06
N GLY A 198 14.30 -6.20 -32.66
CA GLY A 198 15.29 -7.19 -33.10
C GLY A 198 15.76 -8.18 -32.03
N GLU A 199 15.54 -7.90 -30.74
CA GLU A 199 16.05 -8.70 -29.62
C GLU A 199 14.95 -9.49 -28.91
N THR A 200 15.31 -10.66 -28.41
CA THR A 200 14.45 -11.55 -27.61
C THR A 200 14.90 -11.69 -26.16
N ASP A 201 16.14 -11.31 -25.83
CA ASP A 201 16.62 -11.32 -24.45
C ASP A 201 15.85 -10.34 -23.56
N GLN A 202 15.28 -10.85 -22.48
CA GLN A 202 14.38 -10.11 -21.60
C GLN A 202 15.07 -9.02 -20.77
N ASP A 203 16.33 -9.22 -20.37
CA ASP A 203 17.07 -8.21 -19.59
C ASP A 203 17.42 -7.01 -20.47
N VAL A 204 17.82 -7.28 -21.71
CA VAL A 204 18.11 -6.26 -22.72
C VAL A 204 16.86 -5.47 -23.08
N ARG A 205 15.74 -6.15 -23.35
CA ARG A 205 14.45 -5.50 -23.66
C ARG A 205 13.93 -4.67 -22.50
N SER A 206 13.96 -5.19 -21.27
CA SER A 206 13.58 -4.45 -20.06
C SER A 206 14.45 -3.20 -19.87
N SER A 207 15.76 -3.33 -20.11
CA SER A 207 16.70 -2.21 -20.06
C SER A 207 16.40 -1.13 -21.11
N ALA A 208 15.98 -1.53 -22.32
CA ALA A 208 15.56 -0.61 -23.38
C ALA A 208 14.28 0.15 -22.98
N ILE A 209 13.29 -0.55 -22.41
CA ILE A 209 12.04 0.05 -21.92
C ILE A 209 12.36 1.09 -20.84
N GLU A 210 13.11 0.73 -19.79
CA GLU A 210 13.47 1.65 -18.73
C GLU A 210 14.24 2.88 -19.24
N ALA A 211 15.20 2.67 -20.15
CA ALA A 211 15.98 3.76 -20.74
C ALA A 211 15.10 4.71 -21.57
N ALA A 212 14.15 4.19 -22.35
CA ALA A 212 13.23 4.99 -23.15
C ALA A 212 12.32 5.85 -22.26
N PHE A 213 11.68 5.26 -21.25
CA PHE A 213 10.80 5.99 -20.34
C PHE A 213 11.53 7.07 -19.54
N LYS A 214 12.73 6.74 -19.05
CA LYS A 214 13.59 7.72 -18.37
C LYS A 214 14.02 8.86 -19.29
N THR A 215 14.18 8.59 -20.58
CA THR A 215 14.51 9.61 -21.58
C THR A 215 13.31 10.48 -21.92
N TRP A 216 12.11 9.91 -22.03
CA TRP A 216 10.87 10.68 -22.16
C TRP A 216 10.62 11.58 -20.95
N GLU A 217 10.94 11.14 -19.73
CA GLU A 217 10.87 12.00 -18.53
C GLU A 217 11.73 13.27 -18.68
N LYS A 218 12.89 13.16 -19.35
CA LYS A 218 13.82 14.28 -19.63
C LYS A 218 13.44 15.11 -20.86
N LEU A 219 12.67 14.57 -21.80
CA LEU A 219 12.13 15.31 -22.95
C LEU A 219 10.87 16.10 -22.56
N GLY A 220 10.06 15.52 -21.70
CA GLY A 220 8.76 16.04 -21.31
C GLY A 220 7.66 15.74 -22.33
N GLN A 221 6.43 16.09 -21.95
CA GLN A 221 5.21 15.70 -22.68
C GLN A 221 5.03 16.40 -24.03
N SER A 222 5.72 17.53 -24.24
CA SER A 222 5.64 18.29 -25.50
C SER A 222 6.30 17.56 -26.67
N GLU A 223 7.17 16.59 -26.39
CA GLU A 223 7.91 15.83 -27.40
C GLU A 223 7.74 14.32 -27.18
N PRO A 224 6.56 13.74 -27.46
CA PRO A 224 6.27 12.31 -27.27
C PRO A 224 6.89 11.43 -28.37
N TYR A 225 8.17 11.65 -28.68
CA TYR A 225 8.87 10.98 -29.77
C TYR A 225 8.79 9.45 -29.65
N LEU A 226 8.19 8.82 -30.67
CA LEU A 226 7.94 7.37 -30.81
C LEU A 226 7.17 6.69 -29.66
N GLN A 227 6.59 7.43 -28.71
CA GLN A 227 5.96 6.82 -27.52
C GLN A 227 4.86 5.80 -27.86
N ALA A 228 3.93 6.18 -28.73
CA ALA A 228 2.78 5.34 -29.05
C ALA A 228 3.20 4.04 -29.75
N ASP A 229 4.08 4.13 -30.74
CA ASP A 229 4.56 2.97 -31.50
C ASP A 229 5.42 2.04 -30.62
N PHE A 230 6.29 2.62 -29.80
CA PHE A 230 7.13 1.88 -28.85
C PHE A 230 6.27 1.10 -27.86
N ILE A 231 5.32 1.76 -27.19
CA ILE A 231 4.43 1.13 -26.23
C ILE A 231 3.58 0.05 -26.93
N SER A 232 3.01 0.35 -28.10
CA SER A 232 2.20 -0.62 -28.84
C SER A 232 2.98 -1.88 -29.20
N HIS A 233 4.28 -1.76 -29.50
CA HIS A 233 5.14 -2.90 -29.77
C HIS A 233 5.34 -3.78 -28.52
N VAL A 234 5.61 -3.18 -27.36
CA VAL A 234 5.72 -3.90 -26.08
C VAL A 234 4.40 -4.59 -25.73
N VAL A 235 3.28 -3.89 -25.88
CA VAL A 235 1.94 -4.43 -25.60
C VAL A 235 1.61 -5.61 -26.52
N SER A 236 2.02 -5.55 -27.79
CA SER A 236 1.76 -6.61 -28.76
C SER A 236 2.56 -7.90 -28.50
N ALA A 237 3.68 -7.81 -27.79
CA ALA A 237 4.45 -8.98 -27.37
C ALA A 237 3.75 -9.77 -26.24
N ASP A 238 2.87 -9.11 -25.48
CA ASP A 238 2.06 -9.69 -24.39
C ASP A 238 2.90 -10.45 -23.33
N GLU A 239 4.13 -10.00 -23.08
CA GLU A 239 5.01 -10.62 -22.10
C GLU A 239 4.76 -10.12 -20.68
N ALA A 240 4.56 -11.06 -19.74
CA ALA A 240 4.20 -10.76 -18.35
C ALA A 240 5.12 -9.74 -17.65
N ILE A 241 6.43 -9.86 -17.84
CA ILE A 241 7.45 -9.00 -17.22
C ILE A 241 7.41 -7.60 -17.83
N GLU A 242 7.31 -7.50 -19.15
CA GLU A 242 7.26 -6.21 -19.85
C GLU A 242 5.97 -5.44 -19.54
N LEU A 243 4.82 -6.11 -19.50
CA LEU A 243 3.56 -5.51 -19.10
C LEU A 243 3.60 -4.99 -17.66
N THR A 244 4.23 -5.75 -16.77
CA THR A 244 4.46 -5.32 -15.38
C THR A 244 5.38 -4.10 -15.32
N LEU A 245 6.43 -4.09 -16.14
CA LEU A 245 7.36 -2.97 -16.25
C LEU A 245 6.66 -1.71 -16.77
N LEU A 246 5.81 -1.81 -17.80
CA LEU A 246 5.02 -0.68 -18.30
C LEU A 246 4.17 -0.04 -17.19
N ALA A 247 3.51 -0.85 -16.36
CA ALA A 247 2.76 -0.34 -15.21
C ALA A 247 3.67 0.33 -14.16
N ALA A 248 4.86 -0.23 -13.92
CA ALA A 248 5.85 0.39 -13.04
C ALA A 248 6.32 1.75 -13.56
N MET A 249 6.47 1.91 -14.88
CA MET A 249 6.89 3.17 -15.48
C MET A 249 5.90 4.32 -15.26
N LEU A 250 4.61 4.03 -15.10
CA LEU A 250 3.60 5.04 -14.72
C LEU A 250 3.90 5.69 -13.37
N PHE A 251 4.54 4.97 -12.45
CA PHE A 251 4.97 5.50 -11.16
C PHE A 251 6.33 6.19 -11.23
N TYR A 252 7.31 5.57 -11.90
CA TYR A 252 8.70 6.07 -11.91
C TYR A 252 8.91 7.28 -12.83
N TYR A 253 8.22 7.33 -13.98
CA TYR A 253 8.45 8.34 -15.02
C TYR A 253 7.13 8.97 -15.55
N PRO A 254 6.27 9.51 -14.66
CA PRO A 254 4.96 10.02 -15.07
C PRO A 254 5.02 11.32 -15.89
N LYS A 255 6.05 12.15 -15.73
CA LYS A 255 6.07 13.50 -16.33
C LYS A 255 6.41 13.46 -17.82
N GLY A 256 7.05 12.41 -18.31
CA GLY A 256 7.38 12.25 -19.73
C GLY A 256 6.22 11.78 -20.62
N LEU A 257 5.19 11.16 -20.05
CA LEU A 257 4.16 10.47 -20.83
C LEU A 257 3.03 11.39 -21.30
N VAL A 258 2.47 11.15 -22.48
CA VAL A 258 1.22 11.80 -22.91
C VAL A 258 0.01 10.96 -22.54
N SER A 259 -1.18 11.57 -22.48
CA SER A 259 -2.41 10.87 -22.05
C SER A 259 -2.70 9.60 -22.85
N ASN A 260 -2.50 9.63 -24.18
CA ASN A 260 -2.71 8.45 -25.02
C ASN A 260 -1.78 7.30 -24.64
N SER A 261 -0.52 7.58 -24.29
CA SER A 261 0.45 6.58 -23.82
C SER A 261 0.02 5.96 -22.50
N ILE A 262 -0.51 6.77 -21.57
CA ILE A 262 -1.05 6.28 -20.30
C ILE A 262 -2.23 5.34 -20.55
N THR A 263 -3.18 5.73 -21.42
CA THR A 263 -4.32 4.89 -21.79
C THR A 263 -3.87 3.56 -22.42
N LEU A 264 -2.88 3.56 -23.32
CA LEU A 264 -2.34 2.32 -23.90
C LEU A 264 -1.76 1.38 -22.83
N ILE A 265 -1.01 1.93 -21.86
CA ILE A 265 -0.44 1.15 -20.76
C ILE A 265 -1.55 0.61 -19.84
N LEU A 266 -2.57 1.42 -19.52
CA LEU A 266 -3.71 0.98 -18.70
C LEU A 266 -4.53 -0.11 -19.42
N GLU A 267 -4.71 -0.02 -20.72
CA GLU A 267 -5.37 -1.09 -21.49
C GLU A 267 -4.56 -2.39 -21.45
N ALA A 268 -3.25 -2.29 -21.68
CA ALA A 268 -2.35 -3.44 -21.61
C ALA A 268 -2.29 -4.07 -20.21
N ALA A 269 -2.40 -3.26 -19.16
CA ALA A 269 -2.45 -3.72 -17.78
C ALA A 269 -3.69 -4.57 -17.45
N LYS A 270 -4.67 -4.69 -18.35
CA LYS A 270 -5.81 -5.61 -18.22
C LYS A 270 -5.49 -7.04 -18.69
N SER A 271 -4.38 -7.24 -19.44
CA SER A 271 -4.01 -8.53 -20.02
C SER A 271 -3.91 -9.66 -18.99
N GLU A 272 -4.30 -10.87 -19.40
CA GLU A 272 -4.17 -12.12 -18.63
C GLU A 272 -2.72 -12.56 -18.41
N ALA A 273 -1.78 -12.13 -19.26
CA ALA A 273 -0.36 -12.41 -19.09
C ALA A 273 0.25 -11.61 -17.92
N ALA A 274 -0.30 -10.42 -17.62
CA ALA A 274 0.27 -9.51 -16.63
C ALA A 274 0.20 -10.06 -15.18
N ALA A 275 1.22 -9.81 -14.37
CA ALA A 275 1.25 -10.24 -12.97
C ALA A 275 0.34 -9.36 -12.10
N ALA A 276 -0.89 -9.82 -11.84
CA ALA A 276 -1.96 -9.06 -11.17
C ALA A 276 -1.51 -8.32 -9.89
N VAL A 277 -0.79 -9.01 -8.98
CA VAL A 277 -0.29 -8.41 -7.74
C VAL A 277 0.65 -7.23 -8.02
N ALA A 278 1.59 -7.40 -8.95
CA ALA A 278 2.58 -6.37 -9.26
C ALA A 278 1.93 -5.17 -9.97
N ILE A 279 1.05 -5.42 -10.94
CA ILE A 279 0.30 -4.37 -11.64
C ILE A 279 -0.46 -3.48 -10.66
N LEU A 280 -1.25 -4.09 -9.77
CA LEU A 280 -2.07 -3.33 -8.82
C LEU A 280 -1.22 -2.53 -7.84
N ASN A 281 -0.10 -3.08 -7.37
CA ASN A 281 0.84 -2.35 -6.50
C ASN A 281 1.46 -1.15 -7.21
N HIS A 282 1.94 -1.34 -8.45
CA HIS A 282 2.52 -0.24 -9.24
C HIS A 282 1.50 0.86 -9.54
N LEU A 283 0.27 0.48 -9.89
CA LEU A 283 -0.81 1.44 -10.13
C LEU A 283 -1.21 2.18 -8.86
N ASP A 284 -1.35 1.49 -7.72
CA ASP A 284 -1.64 2.17 -6.44
C ASP A 284 -0.57 3.22 -6.15
N HIS A 285 0.71 2.88 -6.29
CA HIS A 285 1.81 3.84 -6.13
C HIS A 285 1.74 5.01 -7.13
N ALA A 286 1.45 4.74 -8.40
CA ALA A 286 1.34 5.77 -9.45
C ALA A 286 0.22 6.79 -9.17
N LEU A 287 -0.91 6.35 -8.57
CA LEU A 287 -2.01 7.22 -8.17
C LEU A 287 -1.61 8.26 -7.11
N HIS A 288 -0.44 8.14 -6.47
CA HIS A 288 0.08 9.17 -5.58
C HIS A 288 0.20 10.54 -6.27
N ALA A 289 0.56 10.56 -7.55
CA ALA A 289 0.84 11.78 -8.29
C ALA A 289 -0.42 12.63 -8.55
N LYS A 290 -1.63 12.08 -8.35
CA LYS A 290 -2.93 12.73 -8.59
C LYS A 290 -3.01 13.43 -9.94
N ASP A 291 -2.53 12.73 -10.94
CA ASP A 291 -2.33 13.27 -12.26
C ASP A 291 -3.66 13.32 -13.04
N PHE A 292 -4.01 14.51 -13.51
CA PHE A 292 -5.28 14.79 -14.20
C PHE A 292 -5.43 14.03 -15.53
N ARG A 293 -4.33 13.50 -16.08
CA ARG A 293 -4.33 12.71 -17.31
C ARG A 293 -4.94 11.32 -17.11
N TRP A 294 -5.08 10.86 -15.86
CA TRP A 294 -5.61 9.54 -15.54
C TRP A 294 -7.12 9.52 -15.72
N SER A 295 -7.60 8.56 -16.51
CA SER A 295 -9.03 8.26 -16.60
C SER A 295 -9.45 7.38 -15.43
N PHE A 296 -10.39 7.86 -14.62
CA PHE A 296 -10.96 7.08 -13.52
C PHE A 296 -11.52 5.74 -14.00
N GLU A 297 -12.24 5.74 -15.14
CA GLU A 297 -12.84 4.52 -15.68
C GLU A 297 -11.78 3.50 -16.08
N GLU A 298 -10.69 3.94 -16.73
CA GLU A 298 -9.63 3.03 -17.18
C GLU A 298 -8.89 2.39 -16.00
N VAL A 299 -8.63 3.15 -14.92
CA VAL A 299 -8.02 2.58 -13.71
C VAL A 299 -8.97 1.59 -13.05
N VAL A 300 -10.24 1.95 -12.89
CA VAL A 300 -11.24 1.06 -12.31
C VAL A 300 -11.39 -0.21 -13.13
N ASP A 301 -11.25 -0.15 -14.46
CA ASP A 301 -11.22 -1.34 -15.32
C ASP A 301 -10.04 -2.23 -15.01
N VAL A 302 -8.83 -1.68 -14.85
CA VAL A 302 -7.66 -2.48 -14.51
C VAL A 302 -7.87 -3.18 -13.16
N PHE A 303 -8.31 -2.44 -12.13
CA PHE A 303 -8.62 -3.03 -10.84
C PHE A 303 -9.71 -4.11 -10.94
N ALA A 304 -10.75 -3.88 -11.73
CA ALA A 304 -11.83 -4.84 -11.95
C ALA A 304 -11.34 -6.14 -12.63
N ASN A 305 -10.40 -6.04 -13.58
CA ASN A 305 -9.84 -7.20 -14.27
C ASN A 305 -8.80 -7.95 -13.43
N GLN A 306 -8.02 -7.25 -12.61
CA GLN A 306 -6.90 -7.83 -11.87
C GLN A 306 -7.27 -8.38 -10.49
N ILE A 307 -8.17 -7.73 -9.74
CA ILE A 307 -8.60 -8.19 -8.40
C ILE A 307 -9.05 -9.66 -8.38
N PRO A 308 -9.88 -10.14 -9.31
CA PRO A 308 -10.34 -11.53 -9.31
C PRO A 308 -9.24 -12.57 -9.51
N ARG A 309 -8.08 -12.14 -10.00
CA ARG A 309 -6.91 -12.98 -10.29
C ARG A 309 -5.92 -13.01 -9.13
N LEU A 310 -6.17 -12.26 -8.06
CA LEU A 310 -5.32 -12.26 -6.88
C LEU A 310 -5.40 -13.61 -6.15
N PRO A 311 -4.28 -14.09 -5.60
CA PRO A 311 -4.23 -15.38 -4.88
C PRO A 311 -5.00 -15.35 -3.56
N LYS A 312 -5.22 -14.16 -2.99
CA LYS A 312 -5.99 -13.92 -1.78
C LYS A 312 -6.92 -12.72 -1.98
N PRO A 313 -8.03 -12.64 -1.23
CA PRO A 313 -8.87 -11.44 -1.23
C PRO A 313 -8.03 -10.20 -0.92
N PRO A 314 -8.15 -9.12 -1.71
CA PRO A 314 -7.43 -7.88 -1.46
C PRO A 314 -7.95 -7.17 -0.21
N GLU A 315 -7.05 -6.52 0.52
CA GLU A 315 -7.40 -5.64 1.63
C GLU A 315 -7.23 -4.17 1.21
N ALA A 316 -8.16 -3.29 1.57
CA ALA A 316 -8.20 -1.88 1.20
C ALA A 316 -6.95 -1.12 1.67
N ARG A 317 -6.34 -1.54 2.78
CA ARG A 317 -5.07 -0.99 3.27
C ARG A 317 -3.87 -1.29 2.35
N GLU A 318 -3.92 -2.38 1.58
CA GLU A 318 -2.88 -2.73 0.60
C GLU A 318 -2.94 -1.78 -0.60
N TYR A 319 -4.13 -1.28 -0.94
CA TYR A 319 -4.39 -0.36 -2.04
C TYR A 319 -4.91 1.00 -1.53
N TYR A 320 -4.19 1.56 -0.56
CA TYR A 320 -4.60 2.76 0.17
C TYR A 320 -4.80 3.97 -0.76
N ARG A 321 -3.95 4.15 -1.77
CA ARG A 321 -3.98 5.35 -2.63
C ARG A 321 -5.16 5.29 -3.58
N PHE A 322 -5.47 4.12 -4.13
CA PHE A 322 -6.67 3.86 -4.89
C PHE A 322 -7.93 4.11 -4.05
N CYS A 323 -8.01 3.54 -2.85
CA CYS A 323 -9.14 3.75 -1.94
C CYS A 323 -9.33 5.22 -1.60
N ARG A 324 -8.23 5.92 -1.28
CA ARG A 324 -8.25 7.35 -1.00
C ARG A 324 -8.76 8.16 -2.19
N TRP A 325 -8.31 7.84 -3.41
CA TRP A 325 -8.75 8.53 -4.63
C TRP A 325 -10.26 8.38 -4.89
N ILE A 326 -10.82 7.20 -4.56
CA ILE A 326 -12.27 6.97 -4.63
C ILE A 326 -13.02 7.82 -3.60
N TRP A 327 -12.46 7.91 -2.39
CA TRP A 327 -13.11 8.56 -1.26
C TRP A 327 -12.99 10.09 -1.25
N GLU A 328 -12.04 10.65 -1.99
CA GLU A 328 -11.85 12.10 -2.14
C GLU A 328 -12.94 12.76 -3.01
N ASP A 329 -13.52 12.05 -3.97
CA ASP A 329 -14.64 12.53 -4.80
C ASP A 329 -15.84 11.57 -4.72
N GLN A 330 -16.97 12.06 -4.22
CA GLN A 330 -18.23 11.30 -4.14
C GLN A 330 -18.67 10.73 -5.50
N ARG A 331 -18.30 11.37 -6.62
CA ARG A 331 -18.59 10.88 -7.98
C ARG A 331 -17.83 9.59 -8.28
N ASN A 332 -16.59 9.47 -7.82
CA ASN A 332 -15.78 8.27 -7.99
C ASN A 332 -16.40 7.11 -7.19
N ALA A 333 -16.76 7.35 -5.93
CA ALA A 333 -17.46 6.37 -5.10
C ALA A 333 -18.80 5.95 -5.74
N SER A 334 -19.60 6.90 -6.22
CA SER A 334 -20.87 6.63 -6.92
C SER A 334 -20.68 5.69 -8.12
N LYS A 335 -19.75 6.03 -9.01
CA LYS A 335 -19.44 5.24 -10.21
C LYS A 335 -18.96 3.83 -9.87
N LEU A 336 -17.95 3.72 -9.00
CA LEU A 336 -17.34 2.44 -8.66
C LEU A 336 -18.33 1.51 -7.95
N PHE A 337 -19.03 2.00 -6.92
CA PHE A 337 -19.97 1.18 -6.17
C PHE A 337 -21.11 0.72 -7.07
N SER A 338 -21.71 1.63 -7.86
CA SER A 338 -22.77 1.26 -8.79
C SER A 338 -22.28 0.19 -9.78
N ARG A 339 -21.11 0.42 -10.38
CA ARG A 339 -20.55 -0.46 -11.41
C ARG A 339 -20.21 -1.85 -10.90
N TRP A 340 -19.48 -1.96 -9.80
CA TRP A 340 -19.05 -3.25 -9.27
C TRP A 340 -20.19 -4.03 -8.62
N LEU A 341 -21.10 -3.37 -7.90
CA LEU A 341 -22.29 -4.03 -7.35
C LEU A 341 -23.22 -4.53 -8.46
N THR A 342 -23.38 -3.76 -9.55
CA THR A 342 -24.17 -4.17 -10.71
C THR A 342 -23.48 -5.28 -11.52
N GLY A 343 -22.15 -5.30 -11.55
CA GLY A 343 -21.37 -6.42 -12.10
C GLY A 343 -21.54 -7.69 -11.28
N GLY A 344 -21.69 -7.56 -9.96
CA GLY A 344 -22.03 -8.65 -9.05
C GLY A 344 -20.93 -9.69 -8.87
N GLN A 345 -19.71 -9.39 -9.32
CA GLN A 345 -18.55 -10.27 -9.20
C GLN A 345 -18.09 -10.32 -7.73
N PHE A 346 -17.99 -11.54 -7.20
CA PHE A 346 -17.77 -11.76 -5.77
C PHE A 346 -16.52 -11.03 -5.24
N ALA A 347 -15.39 -11.12 -5.94
CA ALA A 347 -14.13 -10.50 -5.51
C ALA A 347 -14.23 -8.97 -5.39
N LEU A 348 -14.85 -8.31 -6.38
CA LEU A 348 -15.03 -6.85 -6.40
C LEU A 348 -16.01 -6.38 -5.32
N CYS A 349 -17.14 -7.07 -5.16
CA CYS A 349 -18.11 -6.75 -4.12
C CYS A 349 -17.54 -6.99 -2.71
N SER A 350 -16.65 -7.99 -2.55
CA SER A 350 -15.96 -8.26 -1.28
C SER A 350 -14.94 -7.17 -0.98
N PHE A 351 -14.22 -6.68 -1.99
CA PHE A 351 -13.32 -5.55 -1.84
C PHE A 351 -14.07 -4.25 -1.47
N ILE A 352 -15.26 -4.02 -2.04
CA ILE A 352 -16.15 -2.93 -1.61
C ILE A 352 -16.48 -3.01 -0.11
N ALA A 353 -16.77 -4.20 0.40
CA ALA A 353 -17.04 -4.39 1.84
C ALA A 353 -15.82 -4.03 2.69
N ASP A 354 -14.62 -4.43 2.26
CA ASP A 354 -13.39 -4.08 2.98
C ASP A 354 -13.11 -2.57 2.96
N MET A 355 -13.36 -1.90 1.83
CA MET A 355 -13.19 -0.44 1.67
C MET A 355 -14.04 0.41 2.63
N VAL A 356 -15.21 -0.08 3.04
CA VAL A 356 -16.10 0.60 3.99
C VAL A 356 -15.97 0.07 5.42
N GLY A 357 -15.09 -0.91 5.62
CA GLY A 357 -14.82 -1.56 6.89
C GLY A 357 -13.57 -1.01 7.59
N GLU A 358 -12.94 -1.85 8.42
CA GLU A 358 -11.76 -1.47 9.21
C GLU A 358 -10.52 -1.20 8.35
N GLY A 359 -10.45 -1.78 7.15
CA GLY A 359 -9.37 -1.56 6.18
C GLY A 359 -9.44 -0.23 5.43
N GLY A 360 -10.56 0.50 5.52
CA GLY A 360 -10.81 1.73 4.77
C GLY A 360 -11.55 2.81 5.58
N GLU A 361 -12.56 3.43 4.98
CA GLU A 361 -13.30 4.54 5.57
C GLU A 361 -14.56 4.02 6.28
N LYS A 362 -14.39 3.55 7.52
CA LYS A 362 -15.44 2.89 8.30
C LYS A 362 -16.73 3.70 8.35
N GLY A 363 -17.82 3.08 7.88
CA GLY A 363 -19.18 3.64 7.99
C GLY A 363 -19.44 4.87 7.11
N LYS A 364 -18.57 5.14 6.13
CA LYS A 364 -18.75 6.26 5.20
C LYS A 364 -20.00 6.06 4.34
N LEU A 365 -20.78 7.13 4.19
CA LEU A 365 -21.99 7.12 3.37
C LEU A 365 -21.63 7.14 1.88
N VAL A 366 -22.37 6.35 1.10
CA VAL A 366 -22.27 6.32 -0.36
C VAL A 366 -23.62 6.71 -0.94
N GLU A 367 -23.66 7.86 -1.62
CA GLU A 367 -24.79 8.29 -2.44
C GLU A 367 -24.51 8.05 -3.93
N LEU A 368 -25.40 7.31 -4.61
CA LEU A 368 -25.31 7.06 -6.04
C LEU A 368 -25.99 8.19 -6.83
N ALA A 369 -25.26 8.77 -7.78
CA ALA A 369 -25.79 9.74 -8.72
C ALA A 369 -26.74 9.06 -9.71
N LYS A 370 -27.73 9.83 -10.20
CA LYS A 370 -28.71 9.33 -11.18
C LYS A 370 -28.06 8.79 -12.46
N VAL A 371 -26.95 9.38 -12.90
CA VAL A 371 -26.24 9.00 -14.13
C VAL A 371 -25.52 7.66 -14.01
N ASP A 372 -25.09 7.30 -12.80
CA ASP A 372 -24.35 6.06 -12.55
C ASP A 372 -25.28 4.88 -12.24
N MET A 373 -26.56 5.14 -11.98
CA MET A 373 -27.56 4.11 -11.67
C MET A 373 -27.84 3.19 -12.87
N PRO A 374 -28.04 1.87 -12.66
CA PRO A 374 -28.45 0.97 -13.73
C PRO A 374 -29.76 1.44 -14.39
N THR A 375 -29.88 1.25 -15.70
CA THR A 375 -31.03 1.77 -16.46
C THR A 375 -32.31 0.98 -16.17
N ASP A 376 -32.18 -0.34 -16.02
CA ASP A 376 -33.29 -1.27 -15.82
C ASP A 376 -33.61 -1.50 -14.36
N ALA A 377 -34.91 -1.69 -14.07
CA ALA A 377 -35.37 -1.94 -12.70
C ALA A 377 -34.82 -3.26 -12.13
N SER A 378 -34.66 -4.29 -12.98
CA SER A 378 -34.08 -5.58 -12.58
C SER A 378 -32.64 -5.44 -12.11
N ASP A 379 -31.82 -4.67 -12.83
CA ASP A 379 -30.43 -4.43 -12.46
C ASP A 379 -30.31 -3.59 -11.20
N GLN A 380 -31.22 -2.63 -10.99
CA GLN A 380 -31.28 -1.85 -9.75
C GLN A 380 -31.61 -2.74 -8.53
N ILE A 381 -32.52 -3.70 -8.70
CA ILE A 381 -32.87 -4.68 -7.65
C ILE A 381 -31.69 -5.62 -7.37
N PHE A 382 -31.07 -6.15 -8.43
CA PHE A 382 -29.87 -6.99 -8.34
C PHE A 382 -28.74 -6.27 -7.60
N MET A 383 -28.43 -5.03 -7.98
CA MET A 383 -27.43 -4.20 -7.31
C MET A 383 -27.76 -3.99 -5.82
N ALA A 384 -29.03 -3.77 -5.47
CA ALA A 384 -29.45 -3.60 -4.08
C ALA A 384 -29.30 -4.89 -3.25
N ARG A 385 -29.62 -6.05 -3.83
CA ARG A 385 -29.39 -7.35 -3.18
C ARG A 385 -27.90 -7.62 -2.98
N LYS A 386 -27.07 -7.38 -4.00
CA LYS A 386 -25.60 -7.44 -3.89
C LYS A 386 -25.06 -6.53 -2.79
N CYS A 387 -25.58 -5.31 -2.71
CA CYS A 387 -25.25 -4.35 -1.66
C CYS A 387 -25.52 -4.95 -0.27
N ILE A 388 -26.71 -5.48 -0.01
CA ILE A 388 -27.03 -6.11 1.28
C ILE A 388 -26.16 -7.33 1.55
N GLY A 389 -25.97 -8.20 0.54
CA GLY A 389 -25.17 -9.41 0.68
C GLY A 389 -23.75 -9.12 1.15
N HIS A 390 -23.08 -8.13 0.57
CA HIS A 390 -21.68 -7.81 0.87
C HIS A 390 -21.51 -6.79 1.99
N LEU A 391 -22.39 -5.79 2.10
CA LEU A 391 -22.30 -4.71 3.09
C LEU A 391 -23.14 -4.94 4.35
N TRP A 392 -23.43 -6.20 4.68
CA TRP A 392 -24.28 -6.54 5.82
C TRP A 392 -23.81 -5.93 7.15
N LEU A 393 -22.51 -5.96 7.42
CA LEU A 393 -21.89 -5.40 8.63
C LEU A 393 -21.66 -3.88 8.54
N HIS A 394 -22.15 -3.26 7.48
CA HIS A 394 -22.03 -1.83 7.16
C HIS A 394 -23.42 -1.28 6.81
N GLU A 395 -24.39 -1.56 7.68
CA GLU A 395 -25.82 -1.38 7.46
C GLU A 395 -26.20 0.05 7.10
N VAL A 396 -25.54 1.05 7.68
CA VAL A 396 -25.77 2.46 7.38
C VAL A 396 -25.32 2.81 5.95
N THR A 397 -24.15 2.32 5.52
CA THR A 397 -23.65 2.49 4.15
C THR A 397 -24.51 1.73 3.15
N ALA A 398 -24.94 0.51 3.47
CA ALA A 398 -25.88 -0.23 2.64
C ALA A 398 -27.19 0.55 2.46
N ALA A 399 -27.75 1.08 3.56
CA ALA A 399 -28.97 1.88 3.52
C ALA A 399 -28.80 3.16 2.70
N SER A 400 -27.65 3.86 2.76
CA SER A 400 -27.43 5.08 1.95
C SER A 400 -27.44 4.78 0.45
N ILE A 401 -26.86 3.65 0.03
CA ILE A 401 -26.89 3.19 -1.36
C ILE A 401 -28.33 2.87 -1.78
N LEU A 402 -29.07 2.11 -0.97
CA LEU A 402 -30.46 1.75 -1.25
C LEU A 402 -31.38 2.99 -1.30
N LEU A 403 -31.18 3.98 -0.43
CA LEU A 403 -31.90 5.26 -0.49
C LEU A 403 -31.59 6.07 -1.76
N SER A 404 -30.42 5.88 -2.37
CA SER A 404 -30.11 6.44 -3.69
C SER A 404 -30.99 5.82 -4.77
N VAL A 405 -31.30 4.52 -4.69
CA VAL A 405 -32.29 3.86 -5.55
C VAL A 405 -33.70 4.38 -5.30
N VAL A 406 -34.09 4.63 -4.04
CA VAL A 406 -35.38 5.27 -3.71
C VAL A 406 -35.50 6.66 -4.35
N LYS A 407 -34.42 7.44 -4.32
CA LYS A 407 -34.36 8.80 -4.88
C LYS A 407 -34.45 8.78 -6.42
N HIS A 408 -33.65 7.95 -7.08
CA HIS A 408 -33.39 8.03 -8.52
C HIS A 408 -33.90 6.85 -9.36
N GLY A 409 -34.11 5.68 -8.77
CA GLY A 409 -34.44 4.42 -9.45
C GLY A 409 -35.84 4.37 -10.06
N LYS A 410 -36.16 3.27 -10.74
CA LYS A 410 -37.47 3.00 -11.37
C LYS A 410 -38.51 2.60 -10.32
N GLN A 411 -39.80 2.82 -10.59
CA GLN A 411 -40.87 2.58 -9.61
C GLN A 411 -40.90 1.13 -9.07
N ALA A 412 -40.69 0.13 -9.93
CA ALA A 412 -40.61 -1.27 -9.51
C ALA A 412 -39.44 -1.51 -8.54
N ALA A 413 -38.24 -1.04 -8.88
CA ALA A 413 -37.06 -1.15 -8.02
C ALA A 413 -37.23 -0.42 -6.69
N ARG A 414 -37.88 0.75 -6.67
CA ARG A 414 -38.13 1.49 -5.42
C ARG A 414 -38.96 0.70 -4.42
N LYS A 415 -40.00 0.00 -4.89
CA LYS A 415 -40.85 -0.83 -4.03
C LYS A 415 -40.04 -1.97 -3.42
N GLU A 416 -39.32 -2.71 -4.26
CA GLU A 416 -38.48 -3.82 -3.82
C GLU A 416 -37.38 -3.37 -2.86
N VAL A 417 -36.73 -2.24 -3.14
CA VAL A 417 -35.69 -1.67 -2.27
C VAL A 417 -36.25 -1.20 -0.93
N GLU A 418 -37.47 -0.67 -0.90
CA GLU A 418 -38.13 -0.33 0.36
C GLU A 418 -38.42 -1.59 1.19
N GLU A 419 -38.81 -2.71 0.55
CA GLU A 419 -38.93 -4.00 1.24
C GLU A 419 -37.57 -4.47 1.76
N LEU A 420 -36.51 -4.42 0.95
CA LEU A 420 -35.16 -4.81 1.35
C LEU A 420 -34.57 -3.96 2.50
N LEU A 421 -34.88 -2.66 2.52
CA LEU A 421 -34.52 -1.77 3.63
C LEU A 421 -35.24 -2.15 4.92
N PHE A 422 -36.48 -2.63 4.81
CA PHE A 422 -37.22 -3.12 5.97
C PHE A 422 -36.72 -4.50 6.42
N ASP A 423 -36.74 -5.47 5.51
CA ASP A 423 -36.38 -6.88 5.71
C ASP A 423 -35.40 -7.33 4.61
N PRO A 424 -34.14 -7.66 4.93
CA PRO A 424 -33.64 -8.03 6.27
C PRO A 424 -33.05 -6.89 7.10
N LEU A 425 -32.84 -5.70 6.54
CA LEU A 425 -31.90 -4.73 7.12
C LEU A 425 -32.41 -4.09 8.44
N LEU A 426 -33.51 -3.33 8.40
CA LEU A 426 -34.04 -2.63 9.58
C LEU A 426 -34.58 -3.58 10.65
N LEU A 427 -35.09 -4.76 10.27
CA LEU A 427 -35.47 -5.79 11.23
C LEU A 427 -34.26 -6.31 12.02
N SER A 428 -33.08 -6.32 11.42
CA SER A 428 -31.84 -6.80 12.05
C SER A 428 -31.11 -5.72 12.84
N TYR A 429 -31.12 -4.48 12.36
CA TYR A 429 -30.37 -3.35 12.92
C TYR A 429 -31.32 -2.25 13.39
N GLY A 430 -31.67 -2.29 14.68
CA GLY A 430 -32.57 -1.34 15.32
C GLY A 430 -31.87 -0.16 15.99
N GLY A 431 -30.53 -0.16 16.06
CA GLY A 431 -29.69 0.90 16.60
C GLY A 431 -29.30 1.94 15.56
N GLU A 432 -28.02 1.93 15.14
CA GLU A 432 -27.42 3.00 14.32
C GLU A 432 -28.17 3.22 12.99
N LEU A 433 -28.59 2.15 12.33
CA LEU A 433 -29.40 2.24 11.11
C LEU A 433 -30.73 2.97 11.33
N ARG A 434 -31.41 2.68 12.43
CA ARG A 434 -32.70 3.31 12.75
C ARG A 434 -32.50 4.80 13.01
N ASP A 435 -31.46 5.17 13.74
CA ASP A 435 -31.10 6.56 14.00
C ASP A 435 -30.77 7.29 12.71
N PHE A 436 -29.99 6.65 11.83
CA PHE A 436 -29.75 7.16 10.48
C PHE A 436 -31.06 7.42 9.73
N LEU A 437 -32.00 6.47 9.68
CA LEU A 437 -33.30 6.67 9.02
C LEU A 437 -34.14 7.80 9.64
N VAL A 438 -34.04 8.03 10.96
CA VAL A 438 -34.69 9.17 11.62
C VAL A 438 -34.17 10.48 11.06
N THR A 439 -32.85 10.61 10.86
CA THR A 439 -32.27 11.81 10.23
C THR A 439 -32.76 12.00 8.79
N GLN A 440 -32.99 10.90 8.06
CA GLN A 440 -33.45 10.94 6.67
C GLN A 440 -34.90 11.42 6.50
N ARG A 441 -35.70 11.49 7.58
CA ARG A 441 -37.04 12.11 7.54
C ARG A 441 -37.00 13.59 7.15
N SER A 442 -35.89 14.26 7.43
CA SER A 442 -35.66 15.67 7.09
C SER A 442 -34.86 15.84 5.78
N SER A 443 -34.69 14.77 5.00
CA SER A 443 -33.97 14.82 3.73
C SER A 443 -34.61 15.82 2.76
N PRO A 444 -33.81 16.62 2.01
CA PRO A 444 -34.33 17.49 0.95
C PRO A 444 -35.11 16.72 -0.14
N SER A 445 -34.82 15.42 -0.29
CA SER A 445 -35.56 14.54 -1.19
C SER A 445 -36.86 14.09 -0.53
N LYS A 446 -38.00 14.61 -1.03
CA LYS A 446 -39.34 14.17 -0.60
C LYS A 446 -39.52 12.65 -0.65
N ARG A 447 -38.92 11.98 -1.64
CA ARG A 447 -39.00 10.51 -1.78
C ARG A 447 -38.29 9.78 -0.65
N ILE A 448 -37.08 10.25 -0.28
CA ILE A 448 -36.31 9.67 0.82
C ILE A 448 -37.05 9.92 2.14
N ALA A 449 -37.46 11.17 2.40
CA ALA A 449 -38.16 11.54 3.62
C ALA A 449 -39.44 10.69 3.84
N GLN A 450 -40.23 10.50 2.78
CA GLN A 450 -41.44 9.66 2.83
C GLN A 450 -41.13 8.18 3.02
N CYS A 451 -40.09 7.65 2.36
CA CYS A 451 -39.66 6.27 2.53
C CYS A 451 -39.21 6.01 3.97
N ALA A 452 -38.32 6.86 4.50
CA ALA A 452 -37.85 6.78 5.88
C ALA A 452 -39.02 6.84 6.88
N GLN A 453 -40.00 7.71 6.66
CA GLN A 453 -41.19 7.79 7.50
C GLN A 453 -42.01 6.49 7.48
N ARG A 454 -42.22 5.87 6.31
CA ARG A 454 -42.95 4.60 6.20
C ARG A 454 -42.19 3.44 6.85
N LEU A 455 -40.88 3.35 6.61
CA LEU A 455 -40.01 2.33 7.21
C LEU A 455 -40.03 2.41 8.74
N LEU A 456 -39.88 3.61 9.31
CA LEU A 456 -39.90 3.82 10.75
C LEU A 456 -41.27 3.51 11.36
N ALA A 457 -42.37 3.88 10.69
CA ALA A 457 -43.71 3.53 11.14
C ALA A 457 -43.90 2.01 11.15
N ARG A 458 -43.54 1.33 10.07
CA ARG A 458 -43.63 -0.15 9.95
C ARG A 458 -42.76 -0.86 10.97
N HIS A 459 -41.55 -0.36 11.23
CA HIS A 459 -40.67 -0.88 12.27
C HIS A 459 -41.23 -0.66 13.67
N ASN A 460 -41.77 0.53 13.99
CA ASN A 460 -42.41 0.77 15.29
C ASN A 460 -43.58 -0.19 15.51
N THR A 461 -44.46 -0.37 14.52
CA THR A 461 -45.58 -1.33 14.60
C THR A 461 -45.08 -2.76 14.83
N TYR A 462 -43.97 -3.16 14.19
CA TYR A 462 -43.35 -4.47 14.41
C TYR A 462 -42.85 -4.63 15.85
N ILE A 463 -42.12 -3.64 16.38
CA ILE A 463 -41.61 -3.68 17.76
C ILE A 463 -42.75 -3.68 18.78
N GLU A 464 -43.76 -2.82 18.60
CA GLU A 464 -44.96 -2.78 19.46
C GLU A 464 -45.67 -4.15 19.47
N GLY A 465 -45.78 -4.81 18.32
CA GLY A 465 -46.32 -6.16 18.22
C GLY A 465 -45.50 -7.19 19.01
N LEU A 466 -44.17 -7.13 18.94
CA LEU A 466 -43.30 -8.01 19.74
C LEU A 466 -43.46 -7.73 21.24
N GLU A 467 -43.51 -6.47 21.65
CA GLU A 467 -43.67 -6.08 23.06
C GLU A 467 -45.01 -6.56 23.63
N GLN A 468 -46.10 -6.49 22.86
CA GLN A 468 -47.40 -7.05 23.27
C GLN A 468 -47.33 -8.55 23.56
N THR A 469 -46.49 -9.30 22.84
CA THR A 469 -46.31 -10.75 23.08
C THR A 469 -45.39 -11.08 24.25
N SER A 470 -44.57 -10.14 24.73
CA SER A 470 -43.59 -10.37 25.80
C SER A 470 -44.23 -10.74 27.16
N GLY A 471 -45.48 -10.32 27.37
CA GLY A 471 -46.27 -10.64 28.56
C GLY A 471 -46.89 -12.04 28.58
N LEU A 472 -46.84 -12.77 27.45
CA LEU A 472 -47.40 -14.12 27.35
C LEU A 472 -46.45 -15.12 28.01
N VAL A 473 -46.89 -15.69 29.14
CA VAL A 473 -46.09 -16.61 29.96
C VAL A 473 -45.76 -17.88 29.17
N GLU A 474 -46.64 -18.28 28.24
CA GLU A 474 -46.50 -19.45 27.37
C GLU A 474 -45.32 -19.35 26.39
N LEU A 475 -44.93 -18.12 26.02
CA LEU A 475 -43.80 -17.87 25.12
C LEU A 475 -42.49 -17.59 25.86
N GLN A 476 -42.53 -17.51 27.20
CA GLN A 476 -41.33 -17.26 27.98
C GLN A 476 -40.45 -18.51 28.04
N PRO A 477 -39.13 -18.39 27.79
CA PRO A 477 -38.21 -19.48 28.04
C PRO A 477 -38.27 -19.90 29.51
N THR A 478 -38.11 -21.21 29.76
CA THR A 478 -38.07 -21.75 31.12
C THR A 478 -36.98 -21.08 31.95
N ASN A 479 -37.13 -21.09 33.28
CA ASN A 479 -36.09 -20.57 34.19
C ASN A 479 -34.71 -21.20 33.94
N ALA A 480 -34.68 -22.49 33.60
CA ALA A 480 -33.45 -23.19 33.26
C ALA A 480 -32.80 -22.61 31.99
N GLN A 481 -33.58 -22.39 30.92
CA GLN A 481 -33.08 -21.77 29.69
C GLN A 481 -32.62 -20.33 29.90
N ARG A 482 -33.35 -19.52 30.69
CA ARG A 482 -32.94 -18.15 31.03
C ARG A 482 -31.62 -18.12 31.80
N ARG A 483 -31.43 -19.01 32.78
CA ARG A 483 -30.17 -19.16 33.51
C ARG A 483 -29.03 -19.62 32.60
N ALA A 484 -29.30 -20.58 31.71
CA ALA A 484 -28.31 -21.06 30.76
C ALA A 484 -27.87 -19.95 29.77
N ALA A 485 -28.81 -19.16 29.26
CA ALA A 485 -28.51 -18.02 28.40
C ALA A 485 -27.68 -16.96 29.14
N ALA A 486 -28.08 -16.58 30.36
CA ALA A 486 -27.31 -15.63 31.18
C ALA A 486 -25.89 -16.14 31.50
N ALA A 487 -25.74 -17.44 31.81
CA ALA A 487 -24.44 -18.05 32.03
C ALA A 487 -23.57 -18.03 30.77
N LYS A 488 -24.14 -18.36 29.60
CA LYS A 488 -23.48 -18.28 28.31
C LYS A 488 -23.01 -16.85 27.98
N ASP A 489 -23.87 -15.85 28.18
CA ASP A 489 -23.53 -14.45 27.93
C ASP A 489 -22.41 -13.96 28.88
N HIS A 490 -22.48 -14.35 30.15
CA HIS A 490 -21.44 -14.05 31.13
C HIS A 490 -20.08 -14.67 30.74
N GLU A 491 -20.07 -15.94 30.32
CA GLU A 491 -18.87 -16.62 29.85
C GLU A 491 -18.30 -15.97 28.58
N ARG A 492 -19.15 -15.67 27.60
CA ARG A 492 -18.74 -14.96 26.37
C ARG A 492 -18.13 -13.60 26.69
N ASN A 493 -18.75 -12.81 27.55
CA ASN A 493 -18.25 -11.49 27.93
C ASN A 493 -16.90 -11.59 28.67
N ARG A 494 -16.73 -12.59 29.55
CA ARG A 494 -15.46 -12.87 30.22
C ARG A 494 -14.35 -13.18 29.21
N ASP A 495 -14.65 -13.98 28.19
CA ASP A 495 -13.68 -14.35 27.16
C ASP A 495 -13.31 -13.17 26.25
N ILE A 496 -14.29 -12.35 25.85
CA ILE A 496 -14.05 -11.10 25.11
C ILE A 496 -13.12 -10.19 25.91
N GLN A 497 -13.38 -9.97 27.19
CA GLN A 497 -12.52 -9.14 28.06
C GLN A 497 -11.10 -9.73 28.17
N LYS A 498 -10.97 -11.06 28.31
CA LYS A 498 -9.68 -11.74 28.36
C LYS A 498 -8.89 -11.56 27.07
N GLN A 499 -9.53 -11.67 25.91
CA GLN A 499 -8.88 -11.47 24.61
C GLN A 499 -8.51 -10.00 24.38
N ALA A 500 -9.41 -9.06 24.70
CA ALA A 500 -9.14 -7.63 24.62
C ALA A 500 -7.93 -7.25 25.49
N ARG A 501 -7.85 -7.81 26.70
CA ARG A 501 -6.71 -7.60 27.60
C ARG A 501 -5.40 -8.11 26.99
N LYS A 502 -5.37 -9.32 26.42
CA LYS A 502 -4.17 -9.89 25.78
C LYS A 502 -3.66 -9.07 24.60
N ARG A 503 -4.54 -8.31 23.93
CA ARG A 503 -4.19 -7.46 22.79
C ARG A 503 -3.91 -6.01 23.17
N SER A 504 -4.11 -5.63 24.44
CA SER A 504 -3.93 -4.26 24.90
C SER A 504 -2.49 -4.00 25.31
N ILE A 505 -1.80 -3.16 24.55
CA ILE A 505 -0.48 -2.63 24.90
C ILE A 505 -0.46 -1.91 26.27
N PHE A 506 -1.60 -1.37 26.72
CA PHE A 506 -1.70 -0.74 28.03
C PHE A 506 -1.79 -1.76 29.17
N ALA A 507 -2.28 -2.97 28.90
CA ALA A 507 -2.41 -4.00 29.92
C ALA A 507 -1.05 -4.47 30.46
N ASP A 508 0.02 -4.30 29.67
CA ASP A 508 1.39 -4.66 30.05
C ASP A 508 2.18 -3.50 30.68
N LEU A 509 1.72 -2.26 30.52
CA LEU A 509 2.42 -1.05 30.99
C LEU A 509 2.10 -0.66 32.43
N VAL A 510 0.96 -1.11 32.98
CA VAL A 510 0.50 -0.72 34.32
C VAL A 510 0.19 -1.93 35.20
N SER A 511 0.35 -1.77 36.52
CA SER A 511 -0.02 -2.81 37.49
C SER A 511 -1.55 -2.89 37.63
N HIS A 512 -2.07 -4.12 37.73
CA HIS A 512 -3.51 -4.38 37.79
C HIS A 512 -3.87 -5.15 39.05
N SER A 513 -4.94 -4.76 39.71
CA SER A 513 -5.56 -5.51 40.82
C SER A 513 -7.02 -5.79 40.51
N THR A 514 -7.49 -7.00 40.84
CA THR A 514 -8.91 -7.36 40.70
C THR A 514 -9.64 -7.03 42.00
N LEU A 515 -10.63 -6.16 41.92
CA LEU A 515 -11.49 -5.83 43.06
C LEU A 515 -12.76 -6.69 43.00
N LEU A 516 -13.09 -7.39 44.08
CA LEU A 516 -14.33 -8.16 44.19
C LEU A 516 -15.56 -7.24 44.38
N TYR A 517 -15.37 -6.11 45.06
CA TYR A 517 -16.40 -5.12 45.34
C TYR A 517 -15.78 -3.74 45.56
N GLY A 518 -16.54 -2.68 45.26
CA GLY A 518 -16.17 -1.30 45.54
C GLY A 518 -16.28 -0.38 44.32
N LYS A 519 -16.51 0.92 44.56
CA LYS A 519 -16.59 1.97 43.53
C LYS A 519 -15.46 2.99 43.65
N LYS A 520 -14.54 2.81 44.60
CA LYS A 520 -13.47 3.75 44.95
C LYS A 520 -12.23 2.96 45.37
N SER A 521 -11.05 3.42 44.99
CA SER A 521 -9.77 2.97 45.54
C SER A 521 -9.26 3.99 46.56
N PHE A 522 -8.66 3.49 47.64
CA PHE A 522 -8.05 4.29 48.69
C PHE A 522 -6.54 4.07 48.68
N THR A 523 -5.77 5.15 48.57
CA THR A 523 -4.30 5.10 48.60
C THR A 523 -3.77 6.17 49.55
N MET A 524 -2.78 5.84 50.38
CA MET A 524 -2.09 6.82 51.22
C MET A 524 -0.86 7.35 50.48
N ILE A 525 -0.77 8.66 50.29
CA ILE A 525 0.41 9.31 49.70
C ILE A 525 1.31 9.78 50.85
N TYR A 526 2.58 9.38 50.80
CA TYR A 526 3.62 9.75 51.77
C TYR A 526 4.46 10.87 51.18
N SER A 527 4.38 12.07 51.77
CA SER A 527 5.25 13.20 51.40
C SER A 527 6.62 13.10 52.08
N ALA A 528 7.60 13.85 51.58
CA ALA A 528 8.98 13.89 52.12
C ALA A 528 9.06 14.27 53.62
N ASP A 529 8.04 14.94 54.15
CA ASP A 529 7.93 15.34 55.57
C ASP A 529 7.20 14.31 56.46
N ASP A 530 7.05 13.06 56.01
CA ASP A 530 6.37 11.96 56.73
C ASP A 530 4.87 12.20 57.02
N LYS A 531 4.28 13.23 56.37
CA LYS A 531 2.85 13.52 56.41
C LYS A 531 2.09 12.59 55.48
N LYS A 532 1.11 11.86 56.04
CA LYS A 532 0.22 10.95 55.31
C LYS A 532 -1.02 11.70 54.83
N THR A 533 -1.25 11.71 53.53
CA THR A 533 -2.48 12.29 52.95
C THR A 533 -3.32 11.19 52.29
N PRO A 534 -4.60 11.03 52.68
CA PRO A 534 -5.48 10.07 52.03
C PRO A 534 -5.88 10.56 50.63
N SER A 535 -5.74 9.68 49.63
CA SER A 535 -6.25 9.88 48.28
C SER A 535 -7.35 8.86 48.00
N ILE A 536 -8.56 9.34 47.76
CA ILE A 536 -9.71 8.53 47.36
C ILE A 536 -9.98 8.79 45.89
N THR A 537 -9.78 7.77 45.06
CA THR A 537 -10.03 7.85 43.61
C THR A 537 -11.27 7.03 43.28
N PRO A 538 -12.34 7.63 42.73
CA PRO A 538 -13.47 6.85 42.22
C PRO A 538 -13.03 6.00 41.03
N LEU A 539 -13.55 4.78 40.95
CA LEU A 539 -13.32 3.91 39.79
C LEU A 539 -14.14 4.43 38.62
N ALA A 540 -13.51 4.54 37.45
CA ALA A 540 -14.18 4.87 36.20
C ALA A 540 -14.56 3.57 35.48
N GLU A 541 -15.78 3.53 34.94
CA GLU A 541 -16.23 2.45 34.07
C GLU A 541 -15.92 2.81 32.62
N PHE A 542 -15.29 1.90 31.90
CA PHE A 542 -15.17 1.95 30.45
C PHE A 542 -15.90 0.73 29.90
N SER A 543 -17.01 0.97 29.23
CA SER A 543 -17.78 -0.06 28.56
C SER A 543 -17.78 0.19 27.05
N TYR A 544 -17.84 -0.90 26.30
CA TYR A 544 -18.04 -0.89 24.86
C TYR A 544 -19.25 -1.78 24.55
N SER A 545 -20.10 -1.29 23.66
CA SER A 545 -21.27 -2.03 23.18
C SER A 545 -21.20 -2.11 21.67
N THR A 546 -21.66 -3.23 21.13
CA THR A 546 -21.77 -3.45 19.69
C THR A 546 -23.10 -4.11 19.40
N GLU A 547 -23.80 -3.65 18.37
CA GLU A 547 -25.06 -4.24 17.94
C GLU A 547 -24.81 -5.56 17.20
N LEU A 548 -25.55 -6.60 17.55
CA LEU A 548 -25.58 -7.85 16.79
C LEU A 548 -26.86 -7.91 15.96
N PRO A 549 -26.79 -8.33 14.68
CA PRO A 549 -27.96 -8.41 13.81
C PRO A 549 -28.98 -9.40 14.36
N ARG A 550 -30.22 -8.95 14.62
CA ARG A 550 -31.25 -9.79 15.26
C ARG A 550 -31.54 -11.09 14.50
N LEU A 551 -31.61 -11.04 13.17
CA LEU A 551 -31.88 -12.25 12.36
C LEU A 551 -30.80 -13.32 12.50
N SER A 552 -29.54 -12.94 12.81
CA SER A 552 -28.48 -13.92 13.08
C SER A 552 -28.72 -14.75 14.35
N VAL A 553 -29.63 -14.30 15.22
CA VAL A 553 -30.02 -14.98 16.47
C VAL A 553 -31.37 -15.69 16.30
N VAL A 554 -32.33 -15.03 15.65
CA VAL A 554 -33.72 -15.52 15.54
C VAL A 554 -33.85 -16.61 14.48
N ASP A 555 -33.28 -16.41 13.30
CA ASP A 555 -33.27 -17.39 12.20
C ASP A 555 -31.89 -17.41 11.54
N PRO A 556 -30.88 -18.00 12.20
CA PRO A 556 -29.53 -18.02 11.66
C PRO A 556 -29.48 -18.73 10.30
N VAL A 557 -30.29 -19.77 10.06
CA VAL A 557 -30.19 -20.56 8.83
C VAL A 557 -30.76 -19.80 7.64
N GLY A 558 -32.02 -19.33 7.73
CA GLY A 558 -32.64 -18.58 6.64
C GLY A 558 -31.93 -17.24 6.38
N PHE A 559 -31.38 -16.63 7.43
CA PHE A 559 -30.53 -15.45 7.30
C PHE A 559 -29.25 -15.72 6.50
N HIS A 560 -28.49 -16.77 6.84
CA HIS A 560 -27.27 -17.12 6.10
C HIS A 560 -27.58 -17.55 4.67
N GLU A 561 -28.68 -18.27 4.45
CA GLU A 561 -29.17 -18.63 3.12
C GLU A 561 -29.43 -17.36 2.29
N THR A 562 -30.19 -16.41 2.82
CA THR A 562 -30.52 -15.14 2.16
C THR A 562 -29.28 -14.36 1.75
N LEU A 563 -28.33 -14.16 2.68
CA LEU A 563 -27.08 -13.48 2.36
C LEU A 563 -26.25 -14.22 1.32
N THR A 564 -26.23 -15.56 1.39
CA THR A 564 -25.51 -16.38 0.42
C THR A 564 -26.12 -16.26 -0.96
N VAL A 565 -27.46 -16.29 -1.08
CA VAL A 565 -28.17 -16.07 -2.34
C VAL A 565 -27.83 -14.69 -2.90
N PHE A 566 -27.92 -13.62 -2.10
CA PHE A 566 -27.56 -12.28 -2.56
C PHE A 566 -26.10 -12.13 -3.01
N ARG A 567 -25.17 -12.84 -2.35
CA ARG A 567 -23.75 -12.85 -2.76
C ARG A 567 -23.52 -13.65 -4.04
N LEU A 568 -24.19 -14.78 -4.21
CA LEU A 568 -23.94 -15.72 -5.31
C LEU A 568 -24.86 -15.55 -6.51
N GLU A 569 -25.98 -14.83 -6.39
CA GLU A 569 -26.91 -14.61 -7.49
C GLU A 569 -26.17 -14.01 -8.69
N LYS A 570 -26.47 -14.52 -9.89
CA LYS A 570 -25.88 -14.01 -11.12
C LYS A 570 -26.86 -13.04 -11.76
N ARG A 571 -26.34 -12.02 -12.43
CA ARG A 571 -27.16 -11.10 -13.21
C ARG A 571 -27.88 -11.90 -14.29
N THR A 572 -29.20 -11.84 -14.32
CA THR A 572 -30.00 -12.50 -15.35
C THR A 572 -29.71 -11.81 -16.68
N SER A 573 -28.92 -12.43 -17.55
CA SER A 573 -28.70 -11.94 -18.91
C SER A 573 -30.04 -11.93 -19.66
N ARG A 574 -30.32 -10.82 -20.34
CA ARG A 574 -31.31 -10.81 -21.42
C ARG A 574 -30.66 -11.26 -22.71
#